data_AF-A0A963G6S6-F1
#
_entry.id   AF-A0A963G6S6-F1
#
_cell.length_a   1.000
_cell.length_b   1.000
_cell.length_c   1.000
_cell.angle_alpha   90.00
_cell.angle_beta   90.00
_cell.angle_gamma   90.00
#
_symmetry.space_group_name_H-M   'P 1'
#
loop_
_entity.id
_entity.type
_entity.pdbx_description
1 polymer ?
#
loop_
_entity_poly.entity_id
_entity_poly.type
_entity_poly.pdbx_seq_one_letter_code
_entity_poly.pdbx_strand_id
1 'polypeptide(L)'
;MKRPELLSPAGTLKNMRYALAFGADAVYAGLPRYSLRVRNNDFLEQNLATGIAEAHALGRRFYLACNLMPHGAKLKTFLADIAPVIGMRPDALIMSDPGLIMLVRERWPELPVHLSVQANTVNAAAVRFWQQVGVTRVILSRELSLDEVQEIRQACPDTELEVFVHGALCIAYSGRCLLSGYFNHRDANQGSCTNSCRWDYQVGAGCGGEESTGVSQSGHRRHPQADAVYLLEEQERPGEFMPVFEDEMGTYIMNSKDLRAV
;
A
#
# COMPACT_ATOMS: atom_id res chain seq x y z
N MET A 1 -9.89 -1.98 -29.34
CA MET A 1 -9.34 -2.11 -27.97
C MET A 1 -10.49 -2.28 -27.00
N LYS A 2 -10.39 -3.20 -26.01
CA LYS A 2 -11.32 -3.21 -24.88
C LYS A 2 -11.14 -1.91 -24.09
N ARG A 3 -12.23 -1.26 -23.72
CA ARG A 3 -12.19 -0.07 -22.86
C ARG A 3 -11.62 -0.48 -21.49
N PRO A 4 -10.64 0.25 -20.92
CA PRO A 4 -10.16 -0.01 -19.56
C PRO A 4 -11.29 0.16 -18.53
N GLU A 5 -11.27 -0.66 -17.49
CA GLU A 5 -12.17 -0.50 -16.33
C GLU A 5 -11.64 0.62 -15.42
N LEU A 6 -12.49 1.59 -15.09
CA LEU A 6 -12.16 2.60 -14.09
C LEU A 6 -12.59 2.14 -12.70
N LEU A 7 -11.62 1.76 -11.86
CA LEU A 7 -11.83 1.42 -10.45
C LEU A 7 -11.57 2.65 -9.56
N SER A 8 -12.51 2.98 -8.67
CA SER A 8 -12.38 4.09 -7.71
C SER A 8 -12.53 3.63 -6.25
N PRO A 9 -11.75 4.18 -5.30
CA PRO A 9 -12.02 3.96 -3.88
C PRO A 9 -13.37 4.55 -3.49
N ALA A 10 -14.16 3.77 -2.75
CA ALA A 10 -15.40 4.26 -2.16
C ALA A 10 -15.12 4.89 -0.78
N GLY A 11 -14.68 4.10 0.20
CA GLY A 11 -14.48 4.54 1.59
C GLY A 11 -15.78 4.88 2.34
N THR A 12 -16.72 5.61 1.70
CA THR A 12 -18.08 5.82 2.21
C THR A 12 -19.16 5.51 1.18
N LEU A 13 -20.40 5.23 1.59
CA LEU A 13 -21.55 5.12 0.68
C LEU A 13 -21.73 6.40 -0.16
N LYS A 14 -21.52 7.57 0.43
CA LYS A 14 -21.59 8.86 -0.27
C LYS A 14 -20.58 8.93 -1.42
N ASN A 15 -19.32 8.63 -1.12
CA ASN A 15 -18.24 8.65 -2.10
C ASN A 15 -18.41 7.57 -3.17
N MET A 16 -18.90 6.38 -2.80
CA MET A 16 -19.27 5.33 -3.74
C MET A 16 -20.29 5.84 -4.76
N ARG A 17 -21.40 6.41 -4.30
CA ARG A 17 -22.45 6.94 -5.18
C ARG A 17 -21.92 8.03 -6.10
N TYR A 18 -21.01 8.89 -5.62
CA TYR A 18 -20.32 9.85 -6.48
C TYR A 18 -19.45 9.17 -7.53
N ALA A 19 -18.58 8.24 -7.13
CA ALA A 19 -17.72 7.53 -8.08
C ALA A 19 -18.53 6.86 -9.19
N LEU A 20 -19.62 6.17 -8.83
CA LEU A 20 -20.51 5.51 -9.79
C LEU A 20 -21.26 6.53 -10.68
N ALA A 21 -21.77 7.62 -10.11
CA ALA A 21 -22.48 8.67 -10.85
C ALA A 21 -21.57 9.40 -11.86
N PHE A 22 -20.28 9.56 -11.54
CA PHE A 22 -19.28 10.18 -12.42
C PHE A 22 -18.56 9.17 -13.33
N GLY A 23 -19.06 7.93 -13.42
CA GLY A 23 -18.69 6.99 -14.48
C GLY A 23 -17.62 5.97 -14.13
N ALA A 24 -17.33 5.73 -12.84
CA ALA A 24 -16.55 4.56 -12.44
C ALA A 24 -17.26 3.26 -12.86
N ASP A 25 -16.49 2.30 -13.37
CA ASP A 25 -17.00 0.98 -13.77
C ASP A 25 -17.05 0.02 -12.57
N ALA A 26 -16.17 0.25 -11.60
CA ALA A 26 -16.08 -0.51 -10.37
C ALA A 26 -15.70 0.40 -9.19
N VAL A 27 -16.05 -0.03 -7.99
CA VAL A 27 -15.64 0.59 -6.73
C VAL A 27 -14.99 -0.44 -5.82
N TYR A 28 -14.14 0.00 -4.90
CA TYR A 28 -13.67 -0.85 -3.82
C TYR A 28 -13.79 -0.21 -2.45
N ALA A 29 -14.04 -1.04 -1.44
CA ALA A 29 -14.02 -0.67 -0.04
C ALA A 29 -13.05 -1.55 0.74
N GLY A 30 -12.52 -1.05 1.85
CA GLY A 30 -11.72 -1.86 2.76
C GLY A 30 -12.61 -2.85 3.50
N LEU A 31 -12.13 -4.07 3.72
CA LEU A 31 -12.70 -4.92 4.76
C LEU A 31 -12.19 -4.43 6.13
N PRO A 32 -13.06 -4.05 7.08
CA PRO A 32 -12.66 -3.73 8.44
C PRO A 32 -11.77 -4.84 9.01
N ARG A 33 -10.77 -4.48 9.82
CA ARG A 33 -9.75 -5.38 10.41
C ARG A 33 -8.73 -6.01 9.42
N TYR A 34 -9.06 -6.10 8.14
CA TYR A 34 -8.27 -6.78 7.10
C TYR A 34 -7.82 -5.90 5.91
N SER A 35 -8.05 -4.59 5.97
CA SER A 35 -7.61 -3.62 4.97
C SER A 35 -6.55 -2.64 5.48
N LEU A 36 -5.68 -2.16 4.60
CA LEU A 36 -4.67 -1.13 4.91
C LEU A 36 -5.26 0.27 5.20
N ARG A 37 -6.56 0.49 4.93
CA ARG A 37 -7.22 1.81 5.04
C ARG A 37 -8.42 1.76 5.99
N VAL A 38 -8.17 1.47 7.27
CA VAL A 38 -9.23 1.22 8.28
C VAL A 38 -9.97 2.49 8.71
N ARG A 39 -9.30 3.66 8.72
CA ARG A 39 -9.81 4.85 9.43
C ARG A 39 -10.95 5.61 8.74
N ASN A 40 -11.05 5.54 7.40
CA ASN A 40 -12.04 6.28 6.62
C ASN A 40 -12.95 5.30 5.87
N ASN A 41 -13.56 4.38 6.61
CA ASN A 41 -14.36 3.31 6.03
C ASN A 41 -15.70 3.15 6.75
N ASP A 42 -16.80 3.48 6.09
CA ASP A 42 -18.16 3.29 6.62
C ASP A 42 -18.81 1.96 6.22
N PHE A 43 -18.13 1.15 5.41
CA PHE A 43 -18.63 -0.13 4.90
C PHE A 43 -18.54 -1.23 5.96
N LEU A 44 -19.35 -1.07 7.00
CA LEU A 44 -19.60 -2.02 8.07
C LEU A 44 -21.00 -2.61 7.87
N GLU A 45 -21.11 -3.94 8.02
CA GLU A 45 -22.38 -4.68 8.07
C GLU A 45 -23.42 -4.23 7.02
N GLN A 46 -24.44 -3.47 7.44
CA GLN A 46 -25.55 -2.99 6.61
C GLN A 46 -25.11 -2.08 5.47
N ASN A 47 -24.13 -1.20 5.70
CA ASN A 47 -23.62 -0.31 4.67
C ASN A 47 -22.89 -1.08 3.58
N LEU A 48 -22.19 -2.16 3.94
CA LEU A 48 -21.54 -3.04 2.98
C LEU A 48 -22.56 -3.74 2.07
N ALA A 49 -23.59 -4.36 2.65
CA ALA A 49 -24.66 -4.99 1.90
C ALA A 49 -25.38 -3.98 0.98
N THR A 50 -25.66 -2.78 1.49
CA THR A 50 -26.26 -1.69 0.72
C THR A 50 -25.37 -1.27 -0.44
N GLY A 51 -24.06 -1.09 -0.19
CA GLY A 51 -23.10 -0.68 -1.20
C GLY A 51 -22.97 -1.67 -2.36
N ILE A 52 -22.88 -2.96 -2.04
CA ILE A 52 -22.82 -4.03 -3.04
C ILE A 52 -24.12 -4.04 -3.86
N ALA A 53 -25.28 -4.02 -3.20
CA ALA A 53 -26.57 -4.06 -3.89
C ALA A 53 -26.78 -2.84 -4.81
N GLU A 54 -26.42 -1.63 -4.38
CA GLU A 54 -26.51 -0.43 -5.20
C GLU A 54 -25.57 -0.46 -6.41
N ALA A 55 -24.33 -0.92 -6.23
CA ALA A 55 -23.40 -1.09 -7.34
C ALA A 55 -23.95 -2.09 -8.37
N HIS A 56 -24.45 -3.24 -7.92
CA HIS A 56 -25.02 -4.28 -8.79
C HIS A 56 -26.28 -3.80 -9.52
N ALA A 57 -27.16 -3.03 -8.85
CA ALA A 57 -28.35 -2.45 -9.47
C ALA A 57 -28.00 -1.48 -10.62
N LEU A 58 -26.82 -0.87 -10.58
CA LEU A 58 -26.29 -0.01 -11.64
C LEU A 58 -25.46 -0.78 -12.69
N GLY A 59 -25.35 -2.10 -12.57
CA GLY A 59 -24.50 -2.94 -13.42
C GLY A 59 -23.00 -2.69 -13.21
N ARG A 60 -22.62 -2.20 -12.03
CA ARG A 60 -21.24 -1.87 -11.64
C ARG A 60 -20.70 -2.88 -10.64
N ARG A 61 -19.38 -3.00 -10.58
CA ARG A 61 -18.70 -3.99 -9.73
C ARG A 61 -18.31 -3.42 -8.38
N PHE A 62 -18.35 -4.25 -7.35
CA PHE A 62 -17.94 -3.90 -6.00
C PHE A 62 -16.87 -4.88 -5.50
N TYR A 63 -15.67 -4.37 -5.28
CA TYR A 63 -14.53 -5.14 -4.78
C TYR A 63 -14.25 -4.87 -3.31
N LEU A 64 -13.67 -5.85 -2.62
CA LEU A 64 -13.30 -5.71 -1.22
C LEU A 64 -11.80 -5.89 -1.00
N ALA A 65 -11.17 -4.89 -0.40
CA ALA A 65 -9.76 -4.95 -0.05
C ALA A 65 -9.54 -5.70 1.26
N CYS A 66 -8.90 -6.86 1.16
CA CYS A 66 -8.40 -7.69 2.25
C CYS A 66 -6.87 -7.81 2.11
N ASN A 67 -6.19 -6.67 2.16
CA ASN A 67 -4.81 -6.50 1.70
C ASN A 67 -3.79 -6.17 2.80
N LEU A 68 -4.04 -6.62 4.03
CA LEU A 68 -3.03 -6.59 5.10
C LEU A 68 -2.02 -7.72 4.95
N MET A 69 -0.89 -7.56 5.65
CA MET A 69 0.03 -8.65 6.00
C MET A 69 -0.27 -9.09 7.44
N PRO A 70 -1.22 -10.00 7.68
CA PRO A 70 -1.70 -10.31 9.03
C PRO A 70 -0.67 -11.06 9.90
N HIS A 71 -0.64 -10.75 11.20
CA HIS A 71 0.06 -11.57 12.18
C HIS A 71 -0.82 -12.76 12.62
N GLY A 72 -0.19 -13.79 13.22
CA GLY A 72 -0.81 -15.08 13.58
C GLY A 72 -2.18 -14.99 14.28
N ALA A 73 -2.41 -13.98 15.11
CA ALA A 73 -3.69 -13.79 15.80
C ALA A 73 -4.87 -13.59 14.84
N LYS A 74 -4.68 -12.89 13.72
CA LYS A 74 -5.73 -12.65 12.72
C LYS A 74 -6.06 -13.89 11.89
N LEU A 75 -5.09 -14.77 11.66
CA LEU A 75 -5.28 -16.00 10.87
C LEU A 75 -6.32 -16.93 11.54
N LYS A 76 -6.31 -17.01 12.87
CA LYS A 76 -7.20 -17.90 13.65
C LYS A 76 -8.70 -17.62 13.44
N THR A 77 -9.04 -16.39 13.11
CA THR A 77 -10.43 -15.90 13.00
C THR A 77 -10.81 -15.53 11.58
N PHE A 78 -9.83 -15.41 10.67
CA PHE A 78 -10.01 -14.89 9.31
C PHE A 78 -11.16 -15.54 8.54
N LEU A 79 -11.17 -16.88 8.45
CA LEU A 79 -12.19 -17.59 7.68
C LEU A 79 -13.60 -17.42 8.25
N ALA A 80 -13.73 -17.31 9.58
CA ALA A 80 -15.01 -17.05 10.23
C ALA A 80 -15.48 -15.60 9.98
N ASP A 81 -14.55 -14.65 10.09
CA ASP A 81 -14.83 -13.22 9.95
C ASP A 81 -15.21 -12.86 8.50
N ILE A 82 -14.58 -13.47 7.50
CA ILE A 82 -14.84 -13.15 6.09
C ILE A 82 -16.03 -13.91 5.48
N ALA A 83 -16.46 -15.03 6.08
CA ALA A 83 -17.58 -15.82 5.58
C ALA A 83 -18.90 -15.03 5.38
N PRO A 84 -19.40 -14.23 6.36
CA PRO A 84 -20.62 -13.45 6.15
C PRO A 84 -20.47 -12.39 5.05
N VAL A 85 -19.27 -11.84 4.91
CA VAL A 85 -18.94 -10.84 3.88
C VAL A 85 -19.00 -11.46 2.49
N ILE A 86 -18.43 -12.65 2.31
CA ILE A 86 -18.52 -13.38 1.04
C ILE A 86 -19.96 -13.78 0.74
N GLY A 87 -20.77 -14.05 1.78
CA GLY A 87 -22.21 -14.25 1.65
C GLY A 87 -22.96 -13.06 1.01
N MET A 88 -22.42 -11.84 1.12
CA MET A 88 -22.95 -10.64 0.46
C MET A 88 -22.57 -10.56 -1.03
N ARG A 89 -21.75 -11.49 -1.54
CA ARG A 89 -21.34 -11.64 -2.94
C ARG A 89 -20.63 -10.41 -3.54
N PRO A 90 -19.50 -9.97 -2.97
CA PRO A 90 -18.62 -9.03 -3.66
C PRO A 90 -18.11 -9.64 -4.97
N ASP A 91 -17.77 -8.81 -5.95
CA ASP A 91 -17.31 -9.27 -7.27
C ASP A 91 -15.87 -9.82 -7.25
N ALA A 92 -15.05 -9.35 -6.31
CA ALA A 92 -13.68 -9.83 -6.10
C ALA A 92 -13.13 -9.41 -4.73
N LEU A 93 -12.12 -10.14 -4.26
CA LEU A 93 -11.27 -9.71 -3.15
C LEU A 93 -9.93 -9.18 -3.66
N ILE A 94 -9.50 -8.02 -3.18
CA ILE A 94 -8.16 -7.46 -3.42
C ILE A 94 -7.27 -7.87 -2.25
N MET A 95 -6.37 -8.82 -2.47
CA MET A 95 -5.59 -9.51 -1.43
C MET A 95 -4.09 -9.43 -1.68
N SER A 96 -3.29 -9.59 -0.62
CA SER A 96 -1.83 -9.47 -0.72
C SER A 96 -1.06 -10.61 -0.06
N ASP A 97 -1.58 -11.18 1.02
CA ASP A 97 -0.90 -12.23 1.77
C ASP A 97 -1.11 -13.60 1.08
N PRO A 98 -0.03 -14.31 0.70
CA PRO A 98 -0.14 -15.61 0.03
C PRO A 98 -0.92 -16.64 0.86
N GLY A 99 -0.75 -16.63 2.19
CA GLY A 99 -1.44 -17.56 3.09
C GLY A 99 -2.94 -17.32 3.12
N LEU A 100 -3.38 -16.07 3.26
CA LEU A 100 -4.81 -15.73 3.19
C LEU A 100 -5.40 -16.03 1.80
N ILE A 101 -4.65 -15.76 0.72
CA ILE A 101 -5.09 -16.06 -0.65
C ILE A 101 -5.33 -17.57 -0.80
N MET A 102 -4.40 -18.40 -0.34
CA MET A 102 -4.54 -19.86 -0.32
C MET A 102 -5.82 -20.27 0.42
N LEU A 103 -6.03 -19.78 1.65
CA LEU A 103 -7.21 -20.11 2.46
C LEU A 103 -8.53 -19.70 1.80
N VAL A 104 -8.59 -18.52 1.17
CA VAL A 104 -9.78 -18.07 0.43
C VAL A 104 -10.03 -18.96 -0.77
N ARG A 105 -9.00 -19.26 -1.57
CA ARG A 105 -9.15 -20.07 -2.79
C ARG A 105 -9.53 -21.52 -2.50
N GLU A 106 -9.06 -22.09 -1.39
CA GLU A 106 -9.46 -23.43 -0.95
C GLU A 106 -10.95 -23.48 -0.56
N ARG A 107 -11.46 -22.41 0.09
CA ARG A 107 -12.83 -22.39 0.61
C ARG A 107 -13.87 -21.83 -0.36
N TRP A 108 -13.49 -20.88 -1.20
CA TRP A 108 -14.32 -20.20 -2.20
C TRP A 108 -13.59 -20.12 -3.55
N PRO A 109 -13.37 -21.26 -4.24
CA PRO A 109 -12.57 -21.31 -5.47
C PRO A 109 -13.12 -20.45 -6.62
N GLU A 110 -14.42 -20.21 -6.63
CA GLU A 110 -15.12 -19.41 -7.64
C GLU A 110 -15.01 -17.89 -7.42
N LEU A 111 -14.60 -17.44 -6.22
CA LEU A 111 -14.50 -16.02 -5.89
C LEU A 111 -13.22 -15.43 -6.50
N PRO A 112 -13.31 -14.45 -7.42
CA PRO A 112 -12.13 -13.85 -8.01
C PRO A 112 -11.23 -13.17 -6.95
N VAL A 113 -9.93 -13.40 -7.08
CA VAL A 113 -8.90 -12.75 -6.25
C VAL A 113 -8.04 -11.88 -7.14
N HIS A 114 -8.01 -10.59 -6.81
CA HIS A 114 -7.12 -9.60 -7.40
C HIS A 114 -5.92 -9.41 -6.47
N LEU A 115 -4.71 -9.42 -7.00
CA LEU A 115 -3.50 -9.19 -6.21
C LEU A 115 -3.31 -7.70 -5.98
N SER A 116 -3.29 -7.31 -4.71
CA SER A 116 -3.01 -5.96 -4.23
C SER A 116 -1.57 -5.53 -4.53
N VAL A 117 -1.40 -4.24 -4.83
CA VAL A 117 -0.08 -3.58 -4.94
C VAL A 117 0.83 -3.79 -3.72
N GLN A 118 0.28 -4.14 -2.56
CA GLN A 118 1.03 -4.49 -1.35
C GLN A 118 1.96 -5.71 -1.56
N ALA A 119 1.60 -6.62 -2.48
CA ALA A 119 2.45 -7.74 -2.87
C ALA A 119 3.70 -7.28 -3.65
N ASN A 120 3.73 -6.02 -4.11
CA ASN A 120 4.87 -5.39 -4.79
C ASN A 120 5.32 -6.17 -6.04
N THR A 121 4.40 -6.35 -6.99
CA THR A 121 4.69 -7.06 -8.24
C THR A 121 5.28 -6.10 -9.27
N VAL A 122 6.57 -6.27 -9.57
CA VAL A 122 7.38 -5.35 -10.40
C VAL A 122 7.90 -6.00 -11.70
N ASN A 123 7.60 -7.26 -11.97
CA ASN A 123 8.11 -7.94 -13.17
C ASN A 123 7.17 -9.05 -13.65
N ALA A 124 7.36 -9.48 -14.91
CA ALA A 124 6.53 -10.48 -15.56
C ALA A 124 6.63 -11.87 -14.92
N ALA A 125 7.79 -12.25 -14.37
CA ALA A 125 7.96 -13.54 -13.72
C ALA A 125 7.07 -13.66 -12.48
N ALA A 126 7.00 -12.59 -11.66
CA ALA A 126 6.10 -12.52 -10.52
C ALA A 126 4.62 -12.52 -10.94
N VAL A 127 4.26 -11.83 -12.04
CA VAL A 127 2.89 -11.90 -12.59
C VAL A 127 2.50 -13.34 -12.94
N ARG A 128 3.37 -14.07 -13.65
CA ARG A 128 3.12 -15.47 -14.02
C ARG A 128 3.02 -16.40 -12.82
N PHE A 129 3.84 -16.17 -11.80
CA PHE A 129 3.73 -16.89 -10.53
C PHE A 129 2.34 -16.72 -9.92
N TRP A 130 1.85 -15.49 -9.80
CA TRP A 130 0.53 -15.22 -9.25
C TRP A 130 -0.61 -15.75 -10.12
N GLN A 131 -0.44 -15.74 -11.44
CA GLN A 131 -1.36 -16.37 -12.37
C GLN A 131 -1.47 -17.88 -12.12
N GLN A 132 -0.36 -18.58 -11.90
CA GLN A 132 -0.35 -20.01 -11.53
C GLN A 132 -1.00 -20.27 -10.16
N VAL A 133 -0.87 -19.32 -9.23
CA VAL A 133 -1.59 -19.30 -7.95
C VAL A 133 -3.08 -18.97 -8.13
N GLY A 134 -3.58 -18.78 -9.36
CA GLY A 134 -4.99 -18.59 -9.69
C GLY A 134 -5.56 -17.21 -9.35
N VAL A 135 -4.70 -16.20 -9.24
CA VAL A 135 -5.13 -14.79 -9.21
C VAL A 135 -5.63 -14.38 -10.59
N THR A 136 -6.76 -13.67 -10.64
CA THR A 136 -7.40 -13.28 -11.91
C THR A 136 -6.92 -11.92 -12.42
N ARG A 137 -6.46 -11.04 -11.53
CA ARG A 137 -5.94 -9.70 -11.86
C ARG A 137 -4.76 -9.33 -10.96
N VAL A 138 -3.73 -8.71 -11.53
CA VAL A 138 -2.58 -8.19 -10.77
C VAL A 138 -2.55 -6.67 -10.80
N ILE A 139 -2.63 -6.05 -9.62
CA ILE A 139 -2.42 -4.62 -9.45
C ILE A 139 -0.91 -4.37 -9.34
N LEU A 140 -0.34 -3.76 -10.37
CA LEU A 140 1.10 -3.55 -10.49
C LEU A 140 1.62 -2.50 -9.51
N SER A 141 2.91 -2.60 -9.21
CA SER A 141 3.62 -1.66 -8.35
C SER A 141 3.59 -0.23 -8.90
N ARG A 142 3.50 0.75 -8.01
CA ARG A 142 3.48 2.19 -8.36
C ARG A 142 4.87 2.74 -8.70
N GLU A 143 5.89 1.94 -8.46
CA GLU A 143 7.30 2.22 -8.71
C GLU A 143 7.69 1.98 -10.18
N LEU A 144 6.83 1.32 -10.97
CA LEU A 144 7.10 0.99 -12.37
C LEU A 144 6.88 2.19 -13.29
N SER A 145 7.76 2.34 -14.27
CA SER A 145 7.57 3.20 -15.43
C SER A 145 6.54 2.63 -16.41
N LEU A 146 6.02 3.47 -17.31
CA LEU A 146 5.08 3.02 -18.35
C LEU A 146 5.72 2.02 -19.32
N ASP A 147 7.02 2.14 -19.59
CA ASP A 147 7.75 1.21 -20.44
C ASP A 147 7.82 -0.18 -19.80
N GLU A 148 8.16 -0.26 -18.51
CA GLU A 148 8.15 -1.53 -17.77
C GLU A 148 6.74 -2.14 -17.68
N VAL A 149 5.70 -1.32 -17.48
CA VAL A 149 4.30 -1.78 -17.53
C VAL A 149 3.97 -2.37 -18.90
N GLN A 150 4.41 -1.73 -19.99
CA GLN A 150 4.21 -2.24 -21.35
C GLN A 150 4.91 -3.58 -21.57
N GLU A 151 6.16 -3.73 -21.11
CA GLU A 151 6.90 -4.99 -21.19
C GLU A 151 6.19 -6.11 -20.43
N ILE A 152 5.73 -5.86 -19.20
CA ILE A 152 4.97 -6.83 -18.40
C ILE A 152 3.67 -7.22 -19.12
N ARG A 153 2.95 -6.25 -19.69
CA ARG A 153 1.71 -6.46 -20.46
C ARG A 153 1.93 -7.34 -21.69
N GLN A 154 3.03 -7.17 -22.41
CA GLN A 154 3.39 -8.00 -23.56
C GLN A 154 3.79 -9.41 -23.13
N ALA A 155 4.51 -9.53 -22.02
CA ALA A 155 4.99 -10.81 -21.50
C ALA A 155 3.88 -11.66 -20.83
N CYS A 156 2.77 -11.03 -20.41
CA CYS A 156 1.65 -11.67 -19.72
C CYS A 156 0.30 -11.32 -20.39
N PRO A 157 0.04 -11.79 -21.63
CA PRO A 157 -1.14 -11.41 -22.39
C PRO A 157 -2.46 -11.96 -21.82
N ASP A 158 -2.41 -13.01 -20.99
CA ASP A 158 -3.62 -13.67 -20.48
C ASP A 158 -4.01 -13.23 -19.06
N THR A 159 -3.19 -12.39 -18.41
CA THR A 159 -3.47 -11.88 -17.06
C THR A 159 -4.06 -10.47 -17.13
N GLU A 160 -5.11 -10.17 -16.38
CA GLU A 160 -5.56 -8.77 -16.23
C GLU A 160 -4.54 -7.98 -15.41
N LEU A 161 -4.15 -6.80 -15.90
CA LEU A 161 -3.24 -5.91 -15.18
C LEU A 161 -3.99 -4.62 -14.83
N GLU A 162 -3.78 -4.14 -13.62
CA GLU A 162 -4.32 -2.87 -13.13
C GLU A 162 -3.16 -1.96 -12.71
N VAL A 163 -3.26 -0.67 -13.05
CA VAL A 163 -2.24 0.33 -12.78
C VAL A 163 -2.86 1.55 -12.11
N PHE A 164 -2.12 2.15 -11.17
CA PHE A 164 -2.55 3.39 -10.53
C PHE A 164 -2.35 4.57 -11.48
N VAL A 165 -3.42 5.33 -11.71
CA VAL A 165 -3.36 6.58 -12.51
C VAL A 165 -3.24 7.82 -11.60
N HIS A 166 -3.78 7.73 -10.39
CA HIS A 166 -3.75 8.80 -9.40
C HIS A 166 -3.74 8.22 -7.99
N GLY A 167 -3.06 8.90 -7.07
CA GLY A 167 -3.02 8.53 -5.66
C GLY A 167 -1.70 8.94 -5.01
N ALA A 168 -1.54 8.58 -3.75
CA ALA A 168 -0.32 8.89 -3.03
C ALA A 168 0.74 7.79 -3.25
N LEU A 169 1.98 8.22 -3.50
CA LEU A 169 3.16 7.37 -3.46
C LEU A 169 3.64 7.21 -2.01
N CYS A 170 4.16 6.02 -1.71
CA CYS A 170 4.77 5.73 -0.43
C CYS A 170 6.25 6.11 -0.48
N ILE A 171 6.83 6.55 0.64
CA ILE A 171 8.29 6.75 0.76
C ILE A 171 9.06 5.43 0.69
N ALA A 172 8.40 4.32 1.04
CA ALA A 172 8.94 2.97 1.01
C ALA A 172 8.14 2.10 0.04
N TYR A 173 8.79 1.06 -0.50
CA TYR A 173 8.23 0.09 -1.44
C TYR A 173 6.87 -0.43 -0.98
N SER A 174 5.82 -0.10 -1.75
CA SER A 174 4.42 -0.41 -1.45
C SER A 174 4.05 -0.33 0.04
N GLY A 175 4.45 0.73 0.76
CA GLY A 175 4.01 0.94 2.15
C GLY A 175 4.63 0.01 3.20
N ARG A 176 5.69 -0.73 2.86
CA ARG A 176 6.52 -1.51 3.81
C ARG A 176 7.43 -0.59 4.64
N CYS A 177 6.82 0.36 5.34
CA CYS A 177 7.51 1.42 6.07
C CYS A 177 7.64 1.08 7.55
N LEU A 178 8.87 1.13 8.09
CA LEU A 178 9.12 0.94 9.52
C LEU A 178 8.85 2.19 10.35
N LEU A 179 8.79 3.38 9.74
CA LEU A 179 8.70 4.65 10.45
C LEU A 179 7.46 4.75 11.34
N SER A 180 6.29 4.30 10.86
CA SER A 180 5.06 4.33 11.66
C SER A 180 5.15 3.42 12.89
N GLY A 181 5.81 2.27 12.76
CA GLY A 181 6.05 1.34 13.86
C GLY A 181 7.04 1.91 14.86
N TYR A 182 8.10 2.54 14.37
CA TYR A 182 9.11 3.18 15.20
C TYR A 182 8.56 4.36 16.01
N PHE A 183 7.96 5.35 15.35
CA PHE A 183 7.53 6.58 16.03
C PHE A 183 6.27 6.40 16.88
N ASN A 184 5.33 5.56 16.45
CA ASN A 184 3.98 5.52 17.03
C ASN A 184 3.55 4.13 17.47
N HIS A 185 4.43 3.13 17.43
CA HIS A 185 4.12 1.73 17.71
C HIS A 185 2.90 1.23 16.91
N ARG A 186 2.78 1.72 15.67
CA ARG A 186 1.68 1.44 14.75
C ARG A 186 2.19 0.80 13.47
N ASP A 187 1.95 -0.49 13.33
CA ASP A 187 2.34 -1.27 12.15
C ASP A 187 1.61 -0.80 10.88
N ALA A 188 2.39 -0.26 9.93
CA ALA A 188 1.88 0.21 8.65
C ALA A 188 1.30 -0.92 7.79
N ASN A 189 1.86 -2.13 7.88
CA ASN A 189 1.42 -3.31 7.12
C ASN A 189 0.15 -3.96 7.69
N GLN A 190 -0.36 -3.44 8.82
CA GLN A 190 -1.64 -3.80 9.44
C GLN A 190 -2.70 -2.70 9.30
N GLY A 191 -2.46 -1.69 8.46
CA GLY A 191 -3.41 -0.62 8.17
C GLY A 191 -3.51 0.45 9.25
N SER A 192 -2.50 0.51 10.14
CA SER A 192 -2.43 1.47 11.23
C SER A 192 -1.45 2.62 10.99
N CYS A 193 -0.90 2.72 9.76
CA CYS A 193 0.05 3.75 9.34
C CYS A 193 -0.40 5.16 9.78
N THR A 194 0.49 5.89 10.44
CA THR A 194 0.27 7.28 10.87
C THR A 194 0.68 8.33 9.85
N ASN A 195 1.21 7.90 8.70
CA ASN A 195 1.81 8.76 7.68
C ASN A 195 2.94 9.63 8.23
N SER A 196 3.81 9.05 9.08
CA SER A 196 4.93 9.78 9.68
C SER A 196 5.85 10.43 8.66
N CYS A 197 5.99 9.85 7.46
CA CYS A 197 6.72 10.47 6.35
C CYS A 197 6.12 11.79 5.81
N ARG A 198 5.01 12.27 6.37
CA ARG A 198 4.32 13.52 5.96
C ARG A 198 4.10 14.48 7.13
N TRP A 199 4.69 14.20 8.28
CA TRP A 199 4.63 15.11 9.41
C TRP A 199 5.39 16.40 9.10
N ASP A 200 5.11 17.45 9.86
CA ASP A 200 5.77 18.75 9.69
C ASP A 200 7.13 18.70 10.39
N TYR A 201 8.16 18.38 9.61
CA TYR A 201 9.55 18.30 10.07
C TYR A 201 10.26 19.64 9.81
N GLN A 202 10.76 20.25 10.87
CA GLN A 202 11.59 21.44 10.81
C GLN A 202 13.07 21.06 10.86
N VAL A 203 13.88 21.73 10.04
CA VAL A 203 15.33 21.53 10.00
C VAL A 203 15.99 22.55 10.92
N GLY A 204 16.71 22.06 11.93
CA GLY A 204 17.59 22.83 12.81
C GLY A 204 19.07 22.52 12.54
N ALA A 205 19.96 23.41 13.01
CA ALA A 205 21.40 23.17 13.00
C ALA A 205 21.78 22.22 14.16
N GLY A 206 22.51 21.15 13.87
CA GLY A 206 23.08 20.28 14.89
C GLY A 206 24.34 20.88 15.51
N CYS A 207 24.54 20.68 16.82
CA CYS A 207 25.78 21.06 17.49
C CYS A 207 26.76 19.88 17.43
N GLY A 208 27.78 19.96 16.58
CA GLY A 208 28.90 19.03 16.52
C GLY A 208 28.66 17.81 15.63
N GLY A 209 29.43 17.73 14.55
CA GLY A 209 29.70 16.48 13.84
C GLY A 209 31.17 16.12 14.04
N GLU A 210 31.46 14.83 14.22
CA GLU A 210 32.80 14.31 13.91
C GLU A 210 33.06 14.64 12.44
N GLU A 211 34.21 15.26 12.14
CA GLU A 211 34.61 15.55 10.76
C GLU A 211 34.60 14.26 9.95
N SER A 212 33.64 14.13 9.02
CA SER A 212 33.68 13.06 8.03
C SER A 212 34.79 13.38 7.03
N THR A 213 36.00 12.86 7.25
CA THR A 213 37.14 12.99 6.33
C THR A 213 37.00 12.05 5.11
N GLY A 214 35.84 12.06 4.45
CA GLY A 214 35.53 11.19 3.31
C GLY A 214 35.73 11.89 1.98
N VAL A 215 36.73 11.47 1.21
CA VAL A 215 36.96 11.92 -0.16
C VAL A 215 36.00 11.17 -1.07
N SER A 216 34.94 11.84 -1.54
CA SER A 216 33.99 11.32 -2.54
C SER A 216 34.66 10.49 -3.63
N GLN A 217 34.34 9.19 -3.71
CA GLN A 217 34.80 8.29 -4.77
C GLN A 217 34.19 8.60 -6.15
N SER A 218 33.17 9.46 -6.21
CA SER A 218 32.70 10.03 -7.47
C SER A 218 33.37 11.38 -7.69
N GLY A 219 33.93 11.66 -8.88
CA GLY A 219 34.63 12.92 -9.18
C GLY A 219 33.80 14.21 -9.10
N HIS A 220 32.63 14.18 -8.45
CA HIS A 220 31.79 15.34 -8.17
C HIS A 220 32.20 16.00 -6.85
N ARG A 221 32.45 17.31 -6.91
CA ARG A 221 32.75 18.13 -5.74
C ARG A 221 31.49 18.24 -4.88
N ARG A 222 31.55 17.69 -3.67
CA ARG A 222 30.46 17.73 -2.68
C ARG A 222 30.11 19.17 -2.29
N HIS A 223 28.83 19.43 -2.02
CA HIS A 223 28.39 20.74 -1.54
C HIS A 223 28.86 20.96 -0.09
N PRO A 224 29.48 22.10 0.27
CA PRO A 224 30.04 22.32 1.62
C PRO A 224 29.04 22.18 2.76
N GLN A 225 27.75 22.38 2.51
CA GLN A 225 26.70 22.19 3.52
C GLN A 225 26.46 20.72 3.87
N ALA A 226 26.86 19.77 3.03
CA ALA A 226 26.67 18.35 3.29
C ALA A 226 27.61 17.81 4.39
N ASP A 227 28.66 18.57 4.74
CA ASP A 227 29.59 18.23 5.84
C ASP A 227 29.05 18.68 7.21
N ALA A 228 27.90 19.36 7.25
CA ALA A 228 27.24 19.76 8.48
C ALA A 228 26.23 18.71 8.97
N VAL A 229 26.08 18.61 10.28
CA VAL A 229 25.00 17.83 10.91
C VAL A 229 23.75 18.70 11.01
N TYR A 230 22.64 18.21 10.48
CA TYR A 230 21.33 18.82 10.66
C TYR A 230 20.47 17.97 11.59
N LEU A 231 19.50 18.59 12.24
CA LEU A 231 18.53 17.92 13.08
C LEU A 231 17.14 18.15 12.50
N LEU A 232 16.34 17.10 12.39
CA LEU A 232 14.91 17.21 12.15
C LEU A 232 14.19 17.17 13.48
N GLU A 233 13.29 18.12 13.67
CA GLU A 233 12.34 18.16 14.79
C GLU A 233 10.94 18.11 14.21
N GLU A 234 10.06 17.29 14.78
CA GLU A 234 8.67 17.22 14.36
C GLU A 234 7.80 18.11 15.25
N GLN A 235 6.84 18.83 14.64
CA GLN A 235 6.06 19.87 15.32
C GLN A 235 5.31 19.38 16.58
N GLU A 236 4.73 18.18 16.57
CA GLU A 236 4.03 17.62 17.71
C GLU A 236 4.97 16.93 18.74
N ARG A 237 6.28 16.90 18.47
CA ARG A 237 7.32 16.26 19.31
C ARG A 237 8.50 17.22 19.59
N PRO A 238 8.25 18.35 20.27
CA PRO A 238 9.29 19.31 20.56
C PRO A 238 10.39 18.70 21.46
N GLY A 239 11.65 18.89 21.07
CA GLY A 239 12.83 18.36 21.74
C GLY A 239 13.25 16.94 21.30
N GLU A 240 12.46 16.25 20.46
CA GLU A 240 12.85 14.97 19.87
C GLU A 240 13.58 15.21 18.53
N PHE A 241 14.92 15.30 18.60
CA PHE A 241 15.75 15.57 17.41
C PHE A 241 16.21 14.30 16.70
N MET A 242 16.06 14.28 15.38
CA MET A 242 16.52 13.20 14.49
C MET A 242 17.70 13.68 13.65
N PRO A 243 18.89 13.10 13.77
CA PRO A 243 20.05 13.54 13.02
C PRO A 243 19.90 13.24 11.53
N VAL A 244 20.34 14.20 10.72
CA VAL A 244 20.57 14.08 9.29
C VAL A 244 22.05 14.26 9.06
N PHE A 245 22.65 13.26 8.42
CA PHE A 245 24.04 13.31 8.00
C PHE A 245 24.13 12.69 6.61
N GLU A 246 25.13 13.10 5.85
CA GLU A 246 25.37 12.58 4.51
C GLU A 246 26.79 12.01 4.47
N ASP A 247 27.00 10.96 3.70
CA ASP A 247 28.32 10.44 3.35
C ASP A 247 28.45 10.24 1.83
N GLU A 248 29.51 9.58 1.38
CA GLU A 248 29.79 9.32 -0.05
C GLU A 248 28.69 8.50 -0.75
N MET A 249 27.86 7.78 0.01
CA MET A 249 26.82 6.89 -0.48
C MET A 249 25.42 7.52 -0.43
N GLY A 250 25.25 8.68 0.22
CA GLY A 250 24.01 9.45 0.22
C GLY A 250 23.66 10.12 1.54
N THR A 251 22.47 10.72 1.60
CA THR A 251 21.92 11.38 2.79
C THR A 251 21.14 10.36 3.63
N TYR A 252 21.42 10.30 4.92
CA TYR A 252 20.76 9.42 5.87
C TYR A 252 19.90 10.20 6.84
N ILE A 253 18.70 9.68 7.04
CA ILE A 253 17.72 10.14 8.01
C ILE A 253 17.12 8.87 8.62
N MET A 254 17.01 8.79 9.95
CA MET A 254 16.46 7.60 10.64
C MET A 254 17.27 6.33 10.34
N ASN A 255 18.53 6.29 10.79
CA ASN A 255 19.50 5.24 10.43
C ASN A 255 19.21 3.91 11.15
N SER A 256 19.97 2.85 10.85
CA SER A 256 19.76 1.52 11.40
C SER A 256 19.89 1.42 12.93
N LYS A 257 20.60 2.35 13.60
CA LYS A 257 20.62 2.46 15.07
C LYS A 257 19.27 2.91 15.60
N ASP A 258 18.62 3.84 14.90
CA ASP A 258 17.29 4.35 15.24
C ASP A 258 16.24 3.26 15.00
N LEU A 259 16.33 2.55 13.88
CA LEU A 259 15.38 1.49 13.50
C LEU A 259 15.56 0.15 14.24
N ARG A 260 16.62 -0.02 15.05
CA ARG A 260 16.91 -1.26 15.79
C ARG A 260 16.08 -1.46 17.06
N ALA A 261 15.21 -0.51 17.41
CA ALA A 261 14.47 -0.48 18.67
C ALA A 261 13.07 -1.13 18.62
N VAL A 262 12.73 -1.85 17.54
CA VAL A 262 11.47 -2.61 17.42
C VAL A 262 11.75 -4.09 17.25
#